data_AF-A0A4V2Q3R4-F1
#
_entry.id   AF-A0A4V2Q3R4-F1
#
_cell.length_a   1.000
_cell.length_b   1.000
_cell.length_c   1.000
_cell.angle_alpha   90.00
_cell.angle_beta   90.00
_cell.angle_gamma   90.00
#
_symmetry.space_group_name_H-M   'P 1'
#
loop_
_entity.id
_entity.type
_entity.pdbx_description
1 polymer ?
#
loop_
_entity_poly.entity_id
_entity_poly.type
_entity_poly.pdbx_seq_one_letter_code
_entity_poly.pdbx_strand_id
1 'polypeptide(L)'
;MTRNFKVVLACAGALAWVSAPAKAGDGDYIAEVFLNAATFCPRGTTEADGKLLAIAEYSAVFSLVGMNYGGDGRTTFAVPDLRELAPPEMRYCFVLEGLYPSRP
;
A
#
# COMPACT_ATOMS: atom_id res chain seq x y z
N MET A 1 -68.61 21.32 -7.62
CA MET A 1 -67.98 22.55 -8.15
C MET A 1 -67.07 23.04 -7.03
N THR A 2 -65.73 22.97 -7.06
CA THR A 2 -64.74 23.23 -8.12
C THR A 2 -63.42 22.49 -7.82
N ARG A 3 -62.73 22.06 -8.89
CA ARG A 3 -61.36 21.51 -8.92
C ARG A 3 -60.33 22.52 -8.41
N ASN A 4 -59.10 22.03 -8.13
CA ASN A 4 -57.75 22.65 -8.32
C ASN A 4 -56.87 22.45 -7.06
N PHE A 5 -55.55 22.22 -7.07
CA PHE A 5 -54.49 22.01 -8.06
C PHE A 5 -53.30 21.39 -7.29
N LYS A 6 -52.49 20.54 -7.92
CA LYS A 6 -51.26 19.97 -7.35
C LYS A 6 -50.24 21.08 -7.05
N VAL A 7 -49.61 21.05 -5.87
CA VAL A 7 -48.25 21.57 -5.66
C VAL A 7 -47.45 20.51 -4.92
N VAL A 8 -46.58 19.84 -5.65
CA VAL A 8 -45.52 18.97 -5.14
C VAL A 8 -44.42 19.88 -4.62
N LEU A 9 -44.10 19.80 -3.34
CA LEU A 9 -42.90 20.41 -2.77
C LEU A 9 -41.96 19.27 -2.36
N ALA A 10 -41.02 18.95 -3.25
CA ALA A 10 -39.90 18.08 -2.95
C ALA A 10 -38.90 18.87 -2.08
N CYS A 11 -38.86 18.58 -0.78
CA CYS A 11 -37.74 19.00 0.05
C CYS A 11 -36.54 18.12 -0.30
N ALA A 12 -35.66 18.67 -1.13
CA ALA A 12 -34.25 18.28 -1.22
C ALA A 12 -33.61 18.50 0.16
N GLY A 13 -33.70 17.48 1.03
CA GLY A 13 -33.20 17.54 2.39
C GLY A 13 -32.04 16.58 2.56
N ALA A 14 -30.83 17.15 2.66
CA ALA A 14 -29.56 16.51 2.94
C ALA A 14 -29.06 15.54 1.85
N LEU A 15 -28.21 16.07 0.97
CA LEU A 15 -27.05 15.35 0.47
C LEU A 15 -26.44 14.58 1.63
N ALA A 16 -26.63 13.26 1.62
CA ALA A 16 -25.91 12.39 2.52
C ALA A 16 -24.43 12.56 2.18
N TRP A 17 -23.73 13.40 2.95
CA TRP A 17 -22.29 13.31 3.13
C TRP A 17 -22.01 12.03 3.92
N VAL A 18 -22.44 10.89 3.40
CA VAL A 18 -21.79 9.64 3.75
C VAL A 18 -20.49 9.72 2.99
N SER A 19 -19.47 10.26 3.66
CA SER A 19 -18.11 9.88 3.36
C SER A 19 -18.11 8.37 3.46
N ALA A 20 -18.20 7.67 2.32
CA ALA A 20 -17.76 6.29 2.31
C ALA A 20 -16.36 6.35 2.92
N PRO A 21 -16.02 5.53 3.95
CA PRO A 21 -14.62 5.37 4.26
C PRO A 21 -13.97 5.03 2.92
N ALA A 22 -12.98 5.81 2.50
CA ALA A 22 -12.19 5.43 1.35
C ALA A 22 -11.71 4.02 1.69
N LYS A 23 -12.23 3.01 0.98
CA LYS A 23 -11.77 1.64 1.15
C LYS A 23 -10.39 1.65 0.51
N ALA A 24 -9.38 2.06 1.28
CA ALA A 24 -8.00 1.73 1.00
C ALA A 24 -8.02 0.22 0.69
N GLY A 25 -7.49 -0.18 -0.46
CA GLY A 25 -7.46 -1.58 -0.86
C GLY A 25 -6.99 -2.44 0.32
N ASP A 26 -7.66 -3.57 0.54
CA ASP A 26 -7.67 -4.32 1.82
C ASP A 26 -6.31 -4.97 2.22
N GLY A 27 -5.18 -4.41 1.83
CA GLY A 27 -3.84 -4.81 2.23
C GLY A 27 -2.79 -4.23 1.29
N ASP A 28 -1.62 -3.91 1.83
CA ASP A 28 -0.45 -3.51 1.03
C ASP A 28 -0.05 -4.67 0.10
N TYR A 29 0.41 -4.36 -1.11
CA TYR A 29 0.93 -5.39 -2.00
C TYR A 29 2.36 -5.76 -1.59
N ILE A 30 2.70 -7.04 -1.60
CA ILE A 30 4.10 -7.42 -1.40
C ILE A 30 4.98 -6.83 -2.49
N ALA A 31 6.23 -6.51 -2.14
CA ALA A 31 7.18 -5.79 -2.97
C ALA A 31 6.82 -4.32 -3.28
N GLU A 32 5.78 -3.76 -2.66
CA GLU A 32 5.52 -2.33 -2.68
C GLU A 32 6.51 -1.56 -1.81
N VAL A 33 6.81 -0.31 -2.20
CA VAL A 33 7.57 0.64 -1.40
C VAL A 33 6.70 1.84 -1.11
N PHE A 34 6.61 2.23 0.16
CA PHE A 34 5.91 3.44 0.57
C PHE A 34 6.77 4.30 1.51
N LEU A 35 6.46 5.60 1.54
CA LEU A 35 7.11 6.55 2.42
C LEU A 35 6.41 6.55 3.79
N ASN A 36 7.20 6.46 4.85
CA ASN A 36 6.73 6.41 6.22
C ASN A 36 7.37 7.52 7.05
N ALA A 37 6.55 8.19 7.87
CA ALA A 37 6.97 9.25 8.79
C ALA A 37 7.26 8.74 10.21
N ALA A 38 6.92 7.49 10.53
CA ALA A 38 7.26 6.88 11.81
C ALA A 38 8.76 6.57 11.89
N THR A 39 9.29 6.50 13.11
CA THR A 39 10.71 6.16 13.36
C THR A 39 11.06 4.71 13.05
N PHE A 40 10.07 3.88 12.70
CA PHE A 40 10.22 2.45 12.40
C PHE A 40 9.27 2.03 11.28
N CYS A 41 9.61 0.96 10.57
CA CYS A 41 8.71 0.33 9.62
C CYS A 41 7.74 -0.61 10.35
N PRO A 42 6.43 -0.54 10.07
CA PRO A 42 5.41 -1.36 10.73
C PRO A 42 5.62 -2.87 10.49
N ARG A 43 4.91 -3.70 11.26
CA ARG A 43 4.94 -5.16 11.11
C ARG A 43 4.60 -5.58 9.67
N GLY A 44 5.26 -6.63 9.17
CA GLY A 44 5.11 -7.08 7.78
C GLY A 44 5.89 -6.24 6.77
N THR A 45 6.68 -5.26 7.22
CA THR A 45 7.50 -4.41 6.35
C THR A 45 8.92 -4.28 6.90
N THR A 46 9.84 -3.82 6.06
CA THR A 46 11.22 -3.52 6.43
C THR A 46 11.63 -2.17 5.87
N GLU A 47 12.68 -1.56 6.40
CA GLU A 47 13.35 -0.45 5.73
C GLU A 47 13.88 -0.89 4.36
N ALA A 48 13.77 0.02 3.39
CA ALA A 48 14.46 -0.09 2.11
C ALA A 48 15.91 0.40 2.26
N ASP A 49 16.73 -0.41 2.92
CA ASP A 49 18.11 -0.11 3.33
C ASP A 49 19.18 -1.00 2.65
N GLY A 50 18.79 -1.77 1.64
CA GLY A 50 19.71 -2.68 0.94
C GLY A 50 20.02 -3.98 1.68
N LYS A 51 19.36 -4.28 2.82
CA LYS A 51 19.67 -5.49 3.58
C LYS A 51 19.33 -6.78 2.83
N LEU A 52 20.07 -7.83 3.14
CA LEU A 52 19.83 -9.18 2.62
C LEU A 52 18.75 -9.90 3.43
N LEU A 53 17.84 -10.55 2.72
CA LEU A 53 16.75 -11.36 3.25
C LEU A 53 16.84 -12.80 2.73
N ALA A 54 16.38 -13.76 3.53
CA ALA A 54 16.36 -15.16 3.16
C ALA A 54 15.21 -15.44 2.16
N ILE A 55 15.55 -16.04 1.02
CA ILE A 55 14.55 -16.45 0.01
C ILE A 55 13.57 -17.48 0.59
N ALA A 56 14.05 -18.35 1.48
CA ALA A 56 13.24 -19.38 2.12
C ALA A 56 12.07 -18.79 2.93
N GLU A 57 12.23 -17.57 3.46
CA GLU A 57 11.22 -16.89 4.27
C GLU A 57 10.30 -16.00 3.41
N TYR A 58 10.87 -15.28 2.43
CA TYR A 58 10.15 -14.30 1.60
C TYR A 58 10.09 -14.70 0.12
N SER A 59 9.78 -15.97 -0.15
CA SER A 59 9.79 -16.54 -1.51
C SER A 59 8.83 -15.83 -2.48
N ALA A 60 7.66 -15.39 -1.98
CA ALA A 60 6.68 -14.64 -2.76
C ALA A 60 7.16 -13.23 -3.13
N VAL A 61 7.92 -12.58 -2.25
CA VAL A 61 8.53 -11.27 -2.53
C VAL A 61 9.64 -11.45 -3.57
N PHE A 62 10.49 -12.46 -3.40
CA PHE A 62 11.57 -12.79 -4.33
C PHE A 62 11.05 -13.08 -5.75
N SER A 63 9.89 -13.73 -5.90
CA SER A 63 9.31 -13.98 -7.24
C SER A 63 8.89 -12.71 -7.98
N LEU A 64 8.79 -11.57 -7.28
CA LEU A 64 8.47 -10.26 -7.87
C LEU A 64 9.73 -9.44 -8.14
N VAL A 65 10.67 -9.37 -7.18
CA VAL A 65 11.84 -8.49 -7.28
C VAL A 65 13.09 -9.17 -7.83
N GLY A 66 13.20 -10.49 -7.73
CA GLY A 66 14.38 -11.25 -8.12
C GLY A 66 15.66 -10.78 -7.41
N MET A 67 16.75 -10.70 -8.17
CA MET A 67 18.08 -10.27 -7.68
C MET A 67 18.42 -8.82 -8.03
N ASN A 68 17.42 -8.00 -8.40
CA ASN A 68 17.64 -6.65 -8.92
C ASN A 68 18.42 -5.73 -7.97
N TYR A 69 18.33 -5.99 -6.66
CA TYR A 69 18.98 -5.18 -5.63
C TYR A 69 20.20 -5.88 -4.99
N GLY A 70 20.54 -7.11 -5.41
CA GLY A 70 21.63 -7.91 -4.87
C GLY A 70 21.21 -9.24 -4.24
N GLY A 71 22.14 -9.86 -3.51
CA GLY A 71 22.04 -11.24 -3.01
C GLY A 71 22.61 -12.27 -3.97
N ASP A 72 22.51 -13.55 -3.62
CA ASP A 72 23.04 -14.66 -4.42
C ASP A 72 21.98 -15.31 -5.33
N GLY A 73 20.70 -14.94 -5.17
CA GLY A 73 19.57 -15.50 -5.93
C GLY A 73 19.30 -16.98 -5.66
N ARG A 74 20.00 -17.59 -4.70
CA ARG A 74 19.87 -19.01 -4.33
C ARG A 74 19.39 -19.17 -2.89
N THR A 75 19.96 -18.40 -1.98
CA THR A 75 19.64 -18.40 -0.55
C THR A 75 19.16 -17.04 -0.08
N THR A 76 19.64 -15.96 -0.69
CA THR A 76 19.35 -14.58 -0.29
C THR A 76 19.06 -13.66 -1.47
N PHE A 77 18.28 -12.62 -1.21
CA PHE A 77 18.06 -11.48 -2.10
C PHE A 77 18.12 -10.19 -1.27
N ALA A 78 18.41 -9.06 -1.90
CA ALA A 78 18.39 -7.77 -1.22
C ALA A 78 17.07 -7.01 -1.44
N VAL A 79 16.71 -6.19 -0.47
CA VAL A 79 15.69 -5.14 -0.65
C VAL A 79 16.32 -3.92 -1.34
N PRO A 80 15.52 -2.98 -1.90
CA PRO A 80 16.06 -1.73 -2.44
C PRO A 80 16.83 -0.94 -1.36
N ASP A 81 17.87 -0.20 -1.76
CA ASP A 81 18.49 0.82 -0.91
C ASP A 81 18.01 2.20 -1.36
N LEU A 82 17.13 2.81 -0.56
CA LEU A 82 16.52 4.11 -0.83
C LEU A 82 16.87 5.16 0.23
N ARG A 83 17.87 4.88 1.08
CA ARG A 83 18.25 5.77 2.19
C ARG A 83 18.69 7.15 1.71
N GLU A 84 19.39 7.22 0.59
CA GLU A 84 19.84 8.48 -0.01
C GLU A 84 18.72 9.27 -0.73
N LEU A 85 17.57 8.62 -0.97
CA LEU A 85 16.41 9.22 -1.63
C LEU A 85 15.34 9.66 -0.62
N ALA A 86 15.47 9.28 0.65
CA ALA A 86 14.49 9.59 1.68
C ALA A 86 14.48 11.10 2.02
N PRO A 87 13.30 11.74 2.10
CA PRO A 87 13.17 13.09 2.64
C PRO A 87 13.66 13.17 4.10
N PRO A 88 14.02 14.38 4.59
CA PRO A 88 14.42 14.57 5.99
C PRO A 88 13.36 14.02 6.95
N GLU A 89 13.81 13.30 7.98
CA GLU A 89 12.97 12.70 9.03
C GLU A 89 11.96 11.62 8.54
N MET A 90 12.02 11.23 7.27
CA MET A 90 11.18 10.18 6.70
C MET A 90 12.01 8.99 6.23
N ARG A 91 11.35 7.87 5.93
CA ARG A 91 12.01 6.67 5.42
C ARG A 91 11.14 5.88 4.47
N TYR A 92 11.77 5.11 3.60
CA TYR A 92 11.07 4.15 2.76
C TYR A 92 10.95 2.80 3.46
N CYS A 93 9.74 2.27 3.49
CA CYS A 93 9.45 0.92 3.94
C CYS A 93 9.06 0.06 2.74
N PHE A 94 9.57 -1.16 2.71
CA PHE A 94 9.34 -2.19 1.72
C PHE A 94 8.46 -3.29 2.32
N VAL A 95 7.39 -3.64 1.60
CA VAL A 95 6.36 -4.57 2.07
C VAL A 95 6.80 -6.02 1.86
N LEU A 96 6.90 -6.77 2.96
CA LEU A 96 7.31 -8.18 2.97
C LEU A 96 6.13 -9.14 3.07
N GLU A 97 5.05 -8.71 3.75
CA GLU A 97 3.83 -9.48 3.96
C GLU A 97 2.64 -8.67 3.43
N GLY A 98 1.76 -9.30 2.65
CA GLY A 98 0.68 -8.59 1.97
C GLY A 98 0.07 -9.39 0.83
N LEU A 99 -0.67 -8.70 -0.03
CA LEU A 99 -1.31 -9.30 -1.20
C LEU A 99 -0.31 -9.52 -2.33
N TYR A 100 -0.36 -10.70 -2.97
CA TYR A 100 0.39 -10.94 -4.20
C TYR A 100 -0.27 -10.20 -5.37
N PRO A 101 0.46 -9.33 -6.11
CA PRO A 101 -0.12 -8.56 -7.22
C PRO A 101 -0.48 -9.48 -8.40
N SER A 102 -1.72 -9.39 -8.87
CA SER A 102 -2.18 -10.05 -10.09
C SER A 102 -1.68 -9.28 -11.32
N ARG A 103 -1.04 -9.99 -12.26
CA ARG A 103 -0.66 -9.38 -13.55
C ARG A 103 -1.94 -9.08 -14.35
N PRO A 104 -2.08 -7.85 -14.90
CA PRO A 104 -3.22 -7.48 -15.75
C PRO A 104 -3.22 -8.23 -17.08
#